data_AF-A0AA39GKB6-F1
#
_entry.id   AF-A0AA39GKB6-F1
#
_cell.length_a   1.000
_cell.length_b   1.000
_cell.length_c   1.000
_cell.angle_alpha   90.00
_cell.angle_beta   90.00
_cell.angle_gamma   90.00
#
_symmetry.space_group_name_H-M   'P 1'
#
loop_
_entity.id
_entity.type
_entity.pdbx_description
1 polymer ?
#
loop_
_entity_poly.entity_id
_entity_poly.type
_entity_poly.pdbx_seq_one_letter_code
_entity_poly.pdbx_strand_id
1 'polypeptide(L)'
;MPVIAEMRDPKSFPKSLFISQGFLVACYMSFGMVVYMYCGVYIASPSLASGGGTLEKVAYGVSIPGFIMTSTLWVHVASKFLFVRILRNSEHLQKNSVKHWTTWLSSTIGITILSFLIAEAVPFFNYILGFIGSICCSPTCLVIPAWMGLYLRKGDYFSSNKVTALCAFHCVTIVGGTFMAIAGTYTTVQSIVDAYASGTVSKAFTCG
;
A
#
# COMPACT_ATOMS: atom_id res chain seq x y z
N MET A 1 8.77 7.31 11.35
CA MET A 1 9.18 7.16 12.76
C MET A 1 8.41 5.96 13.30
N PRO A 2 9.07 5.00 13.99
CA PRO A 2 8.36 3.84 14.50
C PRO A 2 7.44 4.29 15.65
N VAL A 3 6.11 4.09 15.51
CA VAL A 3 5.09 4.54 16.49
C VAL A 3 5.40 4.08 17.92
N ILE A 4 6.00 2.90 18.06
CA ILE A 4 6.44 2.36 19.35
C ILE A 4 7.46 3.25 20.09
N ALA A 5 8.29 4.02 19.37
CA ALA A 5 9.29 4.92 19.96
C ALA A 5 8.67 6.21 20.54
N GLU A 6 7.46 6.57 20.10
CA GLU A 6 6.71 7.73 20.59
C GLU A 6 5.74 7.36 21.72
N MET A 7 5.60 6.07 22.05
CA MET A 7 4.73 5.62 23.14
C MET A 7 5.40 5.84 24.51
N ARG A 8 4.64 6.39 25.46
CA ARG A 8 5.07 6.55 26.86
C ARG A 8 5.51 5.22 27.49
N ASP A 9 4.79 4.12 27.19
CA ASP A 9 5.17 2.76 27.59
C ASP A 9 5.18 1.83 26.36
N PRO A 10 6.36 1.49 25.82
CA PRO A 10 6.50 0.58 24.68
C PRO A 10 5.93 -0.83 24.91
N LYS A 11 5.87 -1.31 26.16
CA LYS A 11 5.34 -2.66 26.46
C LYS A 11 3.83 -2.76 26.20
N SER A 12 3.13 -1.63 26.20
CA SER A 12 1.70 -1.56 25.90
C SER A 12 1.36 -1.61 24.40
N PHE A 13 2.37 -1.56 23.52
CA PHE A 13 2.20 -1.53 22.06
C PHE A 13 1.31 -2.67 21.50
N PRO A 14 1.49 -3.95 21.88
CA PRO A 14 0.66 -5.03 21.35
C PRO A 14 -0.83 -4.83 21.65
N LYS A 15 -1.17 -4.34 22.86
CA LYS A 15 -2.56 -4.07 23.25
C LYS A 15 -3.18 -2.99 22.36
N SER A 16 -2.48 -1.88 22.19
CA SER A 16 -2.95 -0.77 21.32
C SER A 16 -3.07 -1.21 19.87
N LEU A 17 -2.14 -2.04 19.38
CA LEU A 17 -2.17 -2.62 18.04
C LEU A 17 -3.41 -3.51 17.82
N PHE A 18 -3.70 -4.44 18.73
CA PHE A 18 -4.87 -5.32 18.57
C PHE A 18 -6.20 -4.57 18.67
N ILE A 19 -6.30 -3.56 19.53
CA ILE A 19 -7.52 -2.75 19.64
C ILE A 19 -7.73 -1.93 18.37
N SER A 20 -6.69 -1.26 17.88
CA SER A 20 -6.78 -0.48 16.64
C SER A 20 -7.09 -1.35 15.43
N GLN A 21 -6.47 -2.52 15.32
CA GLN A 21 -6.76 -3.47 14.24
C GLN A 21 -8.20 -4.01 14.32
N GLY A 22 -8.68 -4.36 15.52
CA GLY A 22 -10.06 -4.80 15.71
C GLY A 22 -11.07 -3.73 15.31
N PHE A 23 -10.81 -2.47 15.68
CA PHE A 23 -11.64 -1.33 15.26
C PHE A 23 -11.64 -1.14 13.73
N LEU A 24 -10.47 -1.19 13.09
CA LEU A 24 -10.34 -1.08 11.63
C LEU A 24 -11.11 -2.20 10.91
N VAL A 25 -10.98 -3.44 11.37
CA VAL A 25 -11.72 -4.57 10.81
C VAL A 25 -13.22 -4.37 10.97
N ALA A 26 -13.69 -3.91 12.14
CA ALA A 26 -15.10 -3.63 12.36
C ALA A 26 -15.63 -2.54 11.41
N CYS A 27 -14.88 -1.46 11.20
CA CYS A 27 -15.23 -0.40 10.25
C CYS A 27 -15.27 -0.89 8.80
N TYR A 28 -14.28 -1.68 8.37
CA TYR A 28 -14.25 -2.22 7.01
C TYR A 28 -15.35 -3.24 6.76
N MET A 29 -15.63 -4.11 7.73
CA MET A 29 -16.72 -5.08 7.63
C MET A 29 -18.09 -4.39 7.61
N SER A 30 -18.31 -3.39 8.47
CA SER A 30 -19.59 -2.66 8.49
C SER A 30 -19.81 -1.89 7.18
N PHE A 31 -18.81 -1.15 6.70
CA PHE A 31 -18.90 -0.43 5.43
C PHE A 31 -19.11 -1.39 4.25
N GLY A 32 -18.31 -2.45 4.17
CA GLY A 32 -18.41 -3.45 3.10
C GLY A 32 -19.77 -4.14 3.07
N MET A 33 -20.30 -4.53 4.23
CA MET A 33 -21.61 -5.18 4.34
C MET A 33 -22.75 -4.23 3.94
N VAL A 34 -22.72 -2.98 4.42
CA VAL A 34 -23.74 -1.98 4.07
C VAL A 34 -23.74 -1.73 2.56
N VAL A 35 -22.58 -1.43 1.97
CA VAL A 35 -22.48 -1.18 0.52
C VAL A 35 -22.93 -2.41 -0.28
N TYR A 36 -22.57 -3.61 0.15
CA TYR A 36 -23.00 -4.84 -0.52
C TYR A 36 -24.50 -5.10 -0.41
N MET A 37 -25.13 -4.81 0.73
CA MET A 37 -26.59 -4.95 0.87
C MET A 37 -27.36 -4.00 -0.05
N TYR A 38 -26.87 -2.78 -0.29
CA TYR A 38 -27.58 -1.79 -1.11
C TYR A 38 -27.24 -1.87 -2.60
N CYS A 39 -25.98 -2.12 -2.97
CA CYS A 39 -25.53 -2.12 -4.36
C CYS A 39 -25.40 -3.54 -4.96
N GLY A 40 -25.35 -4.58 -4.12
CA GLY A 40 -25.22 -5.96 -4.56
C GLY A 40 -23.94 -6.21 -5.37
N VAL A 41 -24.08 -6.95 -6.47
CA VAL A 41 -22.96 -7.30 -7.37
C VAL A 41 -22.55 -6.10 -8.26
N TYR A 42 -23.39 -5.07 -8.36
CA TYR A 42 -23.18 -3.92 -9.26
C TYR A 42 -22.41 -2.75 -8.61
N ILE A 43 -21.56 -3.04 -7.61
CA ILE A 43 -20.72 -2.02 -6.95
C ILE A 43 -19.71 -1.47 -7.94
N ALA A 44 -19.72 -0.15 -8.13
CA ALA A 44 -18.69 0.54 -8.88
C ALA A 44 -17.38 0.59 -8.07
N SER A 45 -16.25 0.56 -8.74
CA SER A 45 -14.93 0.71 -8.12
C SER A 45 -14.29 2.00 -8.60
N PRO A 46 -13.99 2.97 -7.71
CA PRO A 46 -14.16 2.96 -6.24
C PRO A 46 -15.61 2.99 -5.77
N SER A 47 -15.91 2.45 -4.58
CA SER A 47 -17.29 2.29 -4.07
C SER A 47 -18.10 3.59 -4.00
N LEU A 48 -17.43 4.75 -3.86
CA LEU A 48 -18.03 6.08 -3.88
C LEU A 48 -18.82 6.35 -5.17
N ALA A 49 -18.39 5.78 -6.30
CA ALA A 49 -19.08 5.91 -7.58
C ALA A 49 -20.45 5.19 -7.62
N SER A 50 -20.73 4.32 -6.65
CA SER A 50 -22.01 3.58 -6.63
C SER A 50 -23.21 4.44 -6.18
N GLY A 51 -22.96 5.64 -5.61
CA GLY A 51 -24.02 6.51 -5.09
C GLY A 51 -24.85 7.21 -6.17
N GLY A 52 -24.30 7.38 -7.38
CA GLY A 52 -24.93 8.02 -8.53
C GLY A 52 -25.30 9.51 -8.33
N GLY A 53 -25.46 10.21 -9.47
CA GLY A 53 -26.04 11.57 -9.51
C GLY A 53 -25.31 12.59 -8.64
N THR A 54 -26.05 13.25 -7.74
CA THR A 54 -25.51 14.29 -6.85
C THR A 54 -24.75 13.70 -5.66
N LEU A 55 -25.18 12.55 -5.13
CA LEU A 55 -24.56 11.92 -3.96
C LEU A 55 -23.12 11.50 -4.24
N GLU A 56 -22.87 10.92 -5.41
CA GLU A 56 -21.52 10.60 -5.87
C GLU A 56 -20.61 11.83 -5.86
N LYS A 57 -21.05 12.94 -6.46
CA LYS A 57 -20.26 14.18 -6.55
C LYS A 57 -19.96 14.76 -5.17
N VAL A 58 -20.93 14.75 -4.26
CA VAL A 58 -20.74 15.20 -2.88
C VAL A 58 -19.75 14.29 -2.14
N ALA A 59 -19.88 12.97 -2.30
CA ALA A 59 -19.01 12.00 -1.66
C ALA A 59 -17.55 12.15 -2.13
N TYR A 60 -17.32 12.33 -3.43
CA TYR A 60 -16.00 12.67 -3.95
C TYR A 60 -15.53 14.04 -3.46
N GLY A 61 -16.40 15.05 -3.42
CA GLY A 61 -16.09 16.37 -2.89
C GLY A 61 -15.54 16.34 -1.46
N VAL A 62 -16.18 15.57 -0.57
CA VAL A 62 -15.73 15.36 0.81
C VAL A 62 -14.44 14.54 0.89
N SER A 63 -14.22 13.64 -0.07
CA SER A 63 -13.03 12.77 -0.12
C SER A 63 -11.78 13.50 -0.64
N ILE A 64 -11.92 14.54 -1.46
CA ILE A 64 -10.81 15.29 -2.08
C ILE A 64 -9.78 15.79 -1.06
N PRO A 65 -10.15 16.46 0.05
CA PRO A 65 -9.17 16.87 1.06
C PRO A 65 -8.36 15.70 1.62
N GLY A 66 -9.02 14.56 1.87
CA GLY A 66 -8.37 13.34 2.35
C GLY A 66 -7.39 12.77 1.32
N PHE A 67 -7.76 12.76 0.04
CA PHE A 67 -6.89 12.33 -1.05
C PHE A 67 -5.69 13.25 -1.24
N ILE A 68 -5.87 14.58 -1.21
CA ILE A 68 -4.78 15.56 -1.33
C ILE A 68 -3.79 15.40 -0.18
N MET A 69 -4.29 15.28 1.06
CA MET A 69 -3.42 15.11 2.23
C MET A 69 -2.65 13.80 2.15
N THR A 70 -3.33 12.69 1.82
CA THR A 70 -2.70 11.37 1.75
C THR A 70 -1.67 11.29 0.62
N SER A 71 -2.01 11.78 -0.58
CA SER A 71 -1.10 11.78 -1.72
C SER A 71 0.14 12.64 -1.45
N THR A 72 -0.03 13.83 -0.88
CA THR A 72 1.06 14.73 -0.51
C THR A 72 1.99 14.08 0.51
N LEU A 73 1.43 13.44 1.54
CA LEU A 73 2.22 12.73 2.55
C LEU A 73 3.05 11.60 1.95
N TRP A 74 2.46 10.76 1.08
CA TRP A 74 3.19 9.65 0.45
C TRP A 74 4.29 10.12 -0.49
N VAL A 75 4.01 11.12 -1.34
CA VAL A 75 5.03 11.72 -2.21
C VAL A 75 6.14 12.34 -1.37
N HIS A 76 5.79 13.06 -0.29
CA HIS A 76 6.77 13.69 0.58
C HIS A 76 7.67 12.66 1.28
N VAL A 77 7.10 11.58 1.83
CA VAL A 77 7.86 10.52 2.52
C VAL A 77 8.82 9.84 1.55
N ALA A 78 8.36 9.47 0.35
CA ALA A 78 9.20 8.86 -0.68
C ALA A 78 10.32 9.81 -1.14
N SER A 79 9.98 11.09 -1.36
CA SER A 79 10.95 12.11 -1.79
C SER A 79 12.00 12.38 -0.72
N LYS A 80 11.57 12.46 0.55
CA LYS A 80 12.48 12.65 1.69
C LYS A 80 13.41 11.47 1.87
N PHE A 81 12.92 10.24 1.64
CA PHE A 81 13.75 9.05 1.67
C PHE A 81 14.87 9.11 0.62
N LEU A 82 14.54 9.43 -0.64
CA LEU A 82 15.53 9.61 -1.71
C LEU A 82 16.50 10.76 -1.39
N PHE A 83 15.97 11.90 -0.99
CA PHE A 83 16.72 13.10 -0.64
C PHE A 83 17.77 12.83 0.44
N VAL A 84 17.37 12.21 1.55
CA VAL A 84 18.28 11.84 2.65
C VAL A 84 19.29 10.80 2.20
N ARG A 85 18.91 9.87 1.30
CA ARG A 85 19.83 8.84 0.81
C ARG A 85 20.90 9.41 -0.13
N ILE A 86 20.53 10.32 -1.01
CA ILE A 86 21.42 10.96 -2.00
C ILE A 86 22.38 11.93 -1.32
N LEU A 87 21.88 12.80 -0.43
CA LEU A 87 22.69 13.80 0.27
C LEU A 87 23.26 13.29 1.60
N ARG A 88 23.18 11.98 1.86
CA ARG A 88 23.74 11.38 3.07
C ARG A 88 25.25 11.68 3.11
N ASN A 89 25.71 12.30 4.20
CA ASN A 89 27.09 12.75 4.40
C ASN A 89 27.51 14.01 3.63
N SER A 90 26.55 14.78 3.09
CA SER A 90 26.83 16.08 2.48
C SER A 90 26.39 17.24 3.40
N GLU A 91 27.17 18.32 3.42
CA GLU A 91 26.76 19.58 4.07
C GLU A 91 25.47 20.18 3.47
N HIS A 92 25.16 19.84 2.21
CA HIS A 92 23.97 20.30 1.49
C HIS A 92 22.67 19.69 2.05
N LEU A 93 22.75 18.67 2.91
CA LEU A 93 21.56 18.08 3.54
C LEU A 93 20.82 19.06 4.46
N GLN A 94 21.56 19.95 5.13
CA GLN A 94 21.00 20.92 6.09
C GLN A 94 21.25 22.37 5.66
N LYS A 95 22.20 22.62 4.75
CA LYS A 95 22.50 23.96 4.23
C LYS A 95 21.59 24.33 3.07
N ASN A 96 21.00 25.53 3.13
CA ASN A 96 20.27 26.13 2.02
C ASN A 96 21.23 26.41 0.86
N SER A 97 21.28 25.48 -0.09
CA SER A 97 22.20 25.49 -1.23
C SER A 97 21.46 25.08 -2.49
N VAL A 98 21.96 25.45 -3.67
CA VAL A 98 21.32 25.07 -4.94
C VAL A 98 21.19 23.54 -5.05
N LYS A 99 22.22 22.78 -4.63
CA LYS A 99 22.18 21.31 -4.60
C LYS A 99 21.10 20.74 -3.68
N HIS A 100 20.81 21.41 -2.56
CA HIS A 100 19.70 21.05 -1.67
C HIS A 100 18.37 21.16 -2.42
N TRP A 101 18.08 22.35 -2.96
CA TRP A 101 16.83 22.62 -3.66
C TRP A 101 16.67 21.76 -4.91
N THR A 102 17.70 21.61 -5.73
CA THR A 102 17.62 20.80 -6.95
C THR A 102 17.32 19.33 -6.63
N THR A 103 17.99 18.75 -5.63
CA THR A 103 17.78 17.35 -5.24
C THR A 103 16.39 17.14 -4.65
N TRP A 104 15.90 18.09 -3.86
CA TRP A 104 14.56 18.02 -3.28
C TRP A 104 13.46 18.15 -4.35
N LEU A 105 13.55 19.17 -5.22
CA LEU A 105 12.60 19.36 -6.32
C LEU A 105 12.65 18.19 -7.31
N SER A 106 13.84 17.72 -7.69
CA SER A 106 13.97 16.60 -8.64
C SER A 106 13.38 15.31 -8.08
N SER A 107 13.58 15.03 -6.79
CA SER A 107 13.00 13.85 -6.15
C SER A 107 11.48 13.94 -6.09
N THR A 108 10.95 15.11 -5.73
CA THR A 108 9.51 15.35 -5.61
C THR A 108 8.82 15.27 -6.97
N ILE A 109 9.30 16.04 -7.95
CA ILE A 109 8.75 16.05 -9.31
C ILE A 109 8.92 14.67 -9.96
N GLY A 110 10.06 14.01 -9.79
CA GLY A 110 10.31 12.68 -10.34
C GLY A 110 9.31 11.64 -9.84
N ILE A 111 9.02 11.61 -8.54
CA ILE A 111 8.03 10.70 -7.96
C ILE A 111 6.61 11.05 -8.45
N THR A 112 6.27 12.34 -8.53
CA THR A 112 4.97 12.78 -9.05
C THR A 112 4.77 12.37 -10.51
N ILE A 113 5.77 12.57 -11.37
CA ILE A 113 5.73 12.16 -12.78
C ILE A 113 5.57 10.64 -12.88
N LEU A 114 6.35 9.87 -12.11
CA LEU A 114 6.23 8.41 -12.10
C LEU A 114 4.82 7.96 -11.68
N SER A 115 4.26 8.57 -10.64
CA SER A 115 2.90 8.28 -10.20
C SER A 115 1.86 8.60 -11.28
N PHE A 116 2.03 9.72 -11.99
CA PHE A 116 1.15 10.11 -13.09
C PHE A 116 1.21 9.09 -14.24
N LEU A 117 2.41 8.66 -14.64
CA LEU A 117 2.59 7.66 -15.69
C LEU A 117 1.92 6.33 -15.34
N ILE A 118 2.01 5.88 -14.08
CA ILE A 118 1.36 4.64 -13.63
C ILE A 118 -0.17 4.79 -13.62
N ALA A 119 -0.68 5.95 -13.19
CA ALA A 119 -2.12 6.22 -13.16
C ALA A 119 -2.74 6.20 -14.57
N GLU A 120 -2.06 6.76 -15.57
CA GLU A 120 -2.50 6.76 -16.97
C GLU A 120 -2.32 5.40 -17.65
N ALA A 121 -1.35 4.59 -17.20
CA ALA A 121 -1.07 3.28 -17.79
C ALA A 121 -2.03 2.17 -17.32
N VAL A 122 -2.72 2.34 -16.19
CA VAL A 122 -3.64 1.32 -15.67
C VAL A 122 -4.98 1.98 -15.32
N PRO A 123 -5.96 1.97 -16.25
CA PRO A 123 -7.19 2.76 -16.12
C PRO A 123 -8.21 2.18 -15.12
N PHE A 124 -7.92 1.02 -14.50
CA PHE A 124 -8.78 0.42 -13.49
C PHE A 124 -8.12 0.38 -12.12
N PHE A 125 -8.78 1.04 -11.17
CA PHE A 125 -8.32 1.15 -9.78
C PHE A 125 -8.06 -0.22 -9.13
N ASN A 126 -8.92 -1.21 -9.37
CA ASN A 126 -8.76 -2.55 -8.79
C ASN A 126 -7.50 -3.28 -9.28
N TYR A 127 -7.11 -3.09 -10.54
CA TYR A 127 -5.90 -3.70 -11.08
C TYR A 127 -4.65 -3.07 -10.48
N ILE A 128 -4.64 -1.74 -10.30
CA ILE A 128 -3.56 -1.05 -9.58
C ILE A 128 -3.47 -1.56 -8.14
N LEU A 129 -4.60 -1.67 -7.43
CA LEU A 129 -4.61 -2.16 -6.05
C LEU A 129 -4.10 -3.60 -5.94
N GLY A 130 -4.52 -4.49 -6.83
CA GLY A 130 -4.02 -5.87 -6.87
C GLY A 130 -2.52 -5.93 -7.20
N PHE A 131 -2.07 -5.11 -8.13
CA PHE A 131 -0.66 -5.04 -8.53
C PHE A 131 0.22 -4.55 -7.37
N ILE A 132 -0.13 -3.42 -6.75
CA ILE A 132 0.58 -2.88 -5.57
C ILE A 132 0.51 -3.87 -4.39
N GLY A 133 -0.65 -4.48 -4.17
CA GLY A 133 -0.86 -5.46 -3.10
C GLY A 133 0.05 -6.69 -3.24
N SER A 134 0.19 -7.21 -4.45
CA SER A 134 1.05 -8.38 -4.72
C SER A 134 2.55 -8.03 -4.66
N ILE A 135 2.98 -6.92 -5.28
CA ILE A 135 4.40 -6.60 -5.39
C ILE A 135 4.98 -5.96 -4.13
N CYS A 136 4.21 -5.09 -3.45
CA CYS A 136 4.68 -4.34 -2.28
C CYS A 136 4.15 -4.97 -0.98
N CYS A 137 2.83 -5.10 -0.85
CA CYS A 137 2.23 -5.48 0.43
C CYS A 137 2.52 -6.94 0.79
N SER A 138 2.43 -7.88 -0.15
CA SER A 138 2.65 -9.29 0.16
C SER A 138 4.08 -9.58 0.69
N PRO A 139 5.16 -9.11 0.02
CA PRO A 139 6.51 -9.31 0.57
C PRO A 139 6.74 -8.57 1.88
N THR A 140 6.31 -7.31 1.99
CA THR A 140 6.61 -6.48 3.17
C THR A 140 5.78 -6.83 4.41
N CYS A 141 4.53 -7.26 4.24
CA CYS A 141 3.64 -7.59 5.35
C CYS A 141 3.68 -9.07 5.74
N LEU A 142 3.95 -9.98 4.79
CA LEU A 142 3.92 -11.43 5.06
C LEU A 142 5.32 -12.03 5.06
N VAL A 143 6.05 -11.90 3.94
CA VAL A 143 7.31 -12.63 3.73
C VAL A 143 8.42 -12.13 4.65
N ILE A 144 8.71 -10.82 4.65
CA ILE A 144 9.81 -10.24 5.43
C ILE A 144 9.61 -10.46 6.95
N PRO A 145 8.44 -10.17 7.55
CA PRO A 145 8.27 -10.36 9.00
C PRO A 145 8.34 -11.83 9.40
N ALA A 146 7.79 -12.75 8.58
CA ALA A 146 7.89 -14.17 8.83
C ALA A 146 9.32 -14.70 8.72
N TRP A 147 10.07 -14.24 7.71
CA TRP A 147 11.48 -14.55 7.56
C TRP A 147 12.30 -14.05 8.75
N MET A 148 12.06 -12.82 9.20
CA MET A 148 12.70 -12.28 10.41
C MET A 148 12.34 -13.10 11.66
N GLY A 149 11.08 -13.56 11.77
CA GLY A 149 10.64 -14.43 12.86
C GLY A 149 11.40 -15.76 12.92
N LEU A 150 11.67 -16.37 11.76
CA LEU A 150 12.52 -17.58 11.67
C LEU A 150 13.99 -17.28 11.95
N TYR A 151 14.50 -16.14 11.49
CA TYR A 151 15.88 -15.75 11.74
C TYR A 151 16.17 -15.55 13.23
N LEU A 152 15.25 -14.90 13.96
CA LEU A 152 15.37 -14.67 15.41
C LEU A 152 15.34 -15.96 16.25
N ARG A 153 14.84 -17.07 15.68
CA ARG A 153 14.73 -18.37 16.36
C ARG A 153 15.73 -19.40 15.83
N LYS A 154 16.77 -18.96 15.12
CA LYS A 154 17.79 -19.83 14.54
C LYS A 154 18.50 -20.63 15.63
N GLY A 155 18.42 -21.95 15.54
CA GLY A 155 19.01 -22.90 16.50
C GLY A 155 17.98 -23.62 17.39
N ASP A 156 16.81 -23.00 17.62
CA ASP A 156 15.82 -23.49 18.59
C ASP A 156 14.48 -23.86 17.95
N TYR A 157 14.48 -24.13 16.64
CA TYR A 157 13.27 -24.40 15.86
C TYR A 157 12.39 -25.52 16.41
N PHE A 158 13.00 -26.52 17.06
CA PHE A 158 12.34 -27.71 17.59
C PHE A 158 12.37 -27.80 19.12
N SER A 159 12.64 -26.68 19.80
CA SER A 159 12.76 -26.63 21.27
C SER A 159 11.46 -26.98 22.01
N SER A 160 10.30 -26.74 21.40
CA SER A 160 8.99 -27.05 21.98
C SER A 160 7.94 -27.15 20.88
N ASN A 161 6.89 -27.96 21.07
CA ASN A 161 5.76 -28.06 20.14
C ASN A 161 5.16 -26.70 19.77
N LYS A 162 5.11 -25.75 20.72
CA LYS A 162 4.63 -24.38 20.46
C LYS A 162 5.56 -23.61 19.52
N VAL A 163 6.87 -23.77 19.69
CA VAL A 163 7.88 -23.11 18.86
C VAL A 163 7.91 -23.74 17.48
N THR A 164 7.87 -25.07 17.40
CA THR A 164 7.77 -25.80 16.13
C THR A 164 6.52 -25.38 15.34
N ALA A 165 5.36 -25.27 16.00
CA ALA A 165 4.13 -24.82 15.37
C ALA A 165 4.22 -23.37 14.87
N LEU A 166 4.83 -22.47 15.65
CA LEU A 166 5.04 -21.08 15.24
C LEU A 166 6.02 -20.97 14.06
N CYS A 167 7.10 -21.75 14.05
CA CYS A 167 8.04 -21.81 12.94
C CYS A 167 7.37 -22.38 11.69
N ALA A 168 6.56 -23.43 11.81
CA ALA A 168 5.76 -23.96 10.70
C ALA A 168 4.80 -22.90 10.15
N PHE A 169 4.12 -22.14 11.02
CA PHE A 169 3.27 -21.02 10.61
C PHE A 169 4.06 -19.97 9.82
N HIS A 170 5.25 -19.56 10.29
CA HIS A 170 6.10 -18.64 9.55
C HIS A 170 6.51 -19.18 8.17
N CYS A 171 6.86 -20.46 8.07
CA CYS A 171 7.15 -21.10 6.78
C CYS A 171 5.94 -21.05 5.83
N VAL A 172 4.75 -21.36 6.33
CA VAL A 172 3.50 -21.28 5.54
C VAL A 172 3.23 -19.85 5.09
N THR A 173 3.42 -18.85 5.95
CA THR A 173 3.23 -17.44 5.57
C THR A 173 4.24 -16.95 4.55
N ILE A 174 5.48 -17.48 4.55
CA ILE A 174 6.47 -17.18 3.51
C ILE A 174 6.01 -17.77 2.18
N VAL A 175 5.65 -19.05 2.15
CA VAL A 175 5.19 -19.72 0.92
C VAL A 175 3.93 -19.04 0.38
N GLY A 176 2.94 -18.79 1.24
CA GLY A 176 1.70 -18.10 0.87
C GLY A 176 1.95 -16.67 0.41
N GLY A 177 2.79 -15.90 1.11
CA GLY A 177 3.13 -14.52 0.73
C GLY A 177 3.90 -14.45 -0.59
N THR A 178 4.86 -15.34 -0.81
CA THR A 178 5.59 -15.44 -2.08
C THR A 178 4.67 -15.88 -3.21
N PHE A 179 3.78 -16.84 -2.98
CA PHE A 179 2.76 -17.24 -3.95
C PHE A 179 1.85 -16.07 -4.31
N MET A 180 1.32 -15.34 -3.32
CA MET A 180 0.49 -14.16 -3.54
C MET A 180 1.24 -13.06 -4.30
N ALA A 181 2.53 -12.89 -4.05
CA ALA A 181 3.34 -11.93 -4.79
C ALA A 181 3.47 -12.34 -6.27
N ILE A 182 3.88 -13.57 -6.55
CA ILE A 182 4.11 -14.05 -7.93
C ILE A 182 2.78 -14.19 -8.67
N ALA A 183 1.85 -14.99 -8.14
CA ALA A 183 0.58 -15.26 -8.78
C ALA A 183 -0.28 -13.99 -8.87
N GLY A 184 -0.30 -13.16 -7.83
CA GLY A 184 -1.06 -11.91 -7.83
C GLY A 184 -0.50 -10.88 -8.82
N THR A 185 0.83 -10.78 -8.96
CA THR A 185 1.42 -9.91 -9.98
C THR A 185 1.13 -10.45 -11.39
N TYR A 186 1.25 -11.76 -11.59
CA TYR A 186 0.96 -12.38 -12.89
C TYR A 186 -0.50 -12.17 -13.32
N THR A 187 -1.47 -12.46 -12.43
CA THR A 187 -2.89 -12.34 -12.76
C THR A 187 -3.33 -10.90 -12.99
N THR A 188 -2.78 -9.94 -12.23
CA THR A 188 -3.10 -8.52 -12.42
C THR A 188 -2.52 -7.98 -13.72
N VAL A 189 -1.28 -8.34 -14.07
CA VAL A 189 -0.69 -7.99 -15.37
C VAL A 189 -1.47 -8.61 -16.52
N GLN A 190 -1.83 -9.90 -16.42
CA GLN A 190 -2.64 -10.55 -17.46
C GLN A 190 -4.01 -9.86 -17.61
N SER A 191 -4.67 -9.52 -16.50
CA SER A 191 -5.96 -8.82 -16.54
C SER A 191 -5.86 -7.45 -17.21
N ILE A 192 -4.74 -6.73 -17.02
CA ILE A 192 -4.48 -5.46 -17.70
C ILE A 192 -4.30 -5.69 -19.20
N VAL A 193 -3.49 -6.68 -19.60
CA VAL A 193 -3.27 -7.03 -21.01
C VAL A 193 -4.57 -7.42 -21.71
N ASP A 194 -5.37 -8.26 -21.07
CA ASP A 194 -6.65 -8.73 -21.61
C ASP A 194 -7.63 -7.56 -21.78
N ALA A 195 -7.69 -6.64 -20.81
CA ALA A 195 -8.53 -5.44 -20.91
C ALA A 195 -8.15 -4.52 -22.08
N TYR A 196 -6.85 -4.36 -22.35
CA TYR A 196 -6.38 -3.63 -23.53
C TYR A 196 -6.69 -4.37 -24.83
N ALA A 197 -6.54 -5.70 -24.86
CA ALA A 197 -6.79 -6.51 -26.04
C ALA A 197 -8.28 -6.58 -26.40
N SER A 198 -9.17 -6.61 -25.40
CA SER A 198 -10.62 -6.63 -25.59
C SER A 198 -11.21 -5.26 -25.97
N GLY A 199 -10.40 -4.20 -25.98
CA GLY A 199 -10.87 -2.82 -26.23
C GLY A 199 -11.79 -2.28 -25.14
N THR A 200 -11.80 -2.91 -23.95
CA THR A 200 -12.57 -2.44 -22.80
C THR A 200 -11.97 -1.17 -22.20
N VAL A 201 -10.73 -0.83 -22.57
CA VAL A 201 -10.04 0.40 -22.20
C VAL A 201 -9.57 1.17 -23.42
N SER A 202 -9.64 2.50 -23.34
CA SER A 202 -8.98 3.39 -24.30
C SER A 202 -7.46 3.23 -24.21
N LYS A 203 -6.73 3.65 -25.25
CA LYS A 203 -5.27 3.54 -25.26
C LYS A 203 -4.69 4.37 -24.10
N ALA A 204 -3.51 3.97 -23.61
CA ALA A 204 -2.82 4.79 -22.61
C ALA A 204 -2.62 6.22 -23.16
N PHE A 205 -2.86 7.23 -22.34
CA PHE A 205 -2.75 8.66 -22.68
C PHE A 205 -3.74 9.18 -23.74
N THR A 206 -4.87 8.52 -23.98
CA THR A 206 -5.96 9.10 -24.78
C THR A 206 -7.06 9.63 -23.87
N CYS A 207 -7.53 10.86 -24.12
CA CYS A 207 -8.54 11.53 -23.30
C CYS A 207 -9.98 11.01 -23.53
N GLY A 208 -10.14 9.70 -23.79
CA GLY A 208 -11.36 9.10 -24.33
C GLY A 208 -11.15 8.62 -25.75
#